data_AF-A0A8T2JKG1-F1
#
_entry.id   AF-A0A8T2JKG1-F1
#
_cell.length_a   1.000
_cell.length_b   1.000
_cell.length_c   1.000
_cell.angle_alpha   90.00
_cell.angle_beta   90.00
_cell.angle_gamma   90.00
#
_symmetry.space_group_name_H-M   'P 1'
#
loop_
_entity.id
_entity.type
_entity.pdbx_description
1 polymer ?
#
loop_
_entity_poly.entity_id
_entity_poly.type
_entity_poly.pdbx_seq_one_letter_code
_entity_poly.pdbx_strand_id
1 'polypeptide(L)'
;MFTFSDPFVVVMSLPKPAEIRPLQPHSAWLQAKQELGTHGDSLDKGDIIQLKEAYKWIIHPLISDELGIQAESKSLFEVGVVFAHPETDADCHFLATVCRDCFKPCKNKQSVFTRMAVVKALEKIKEQDFHVQFPWPPNSPKTVCNVVDIQCNHAPVFVAGRYNKYSRNLPQTPWIIDGERKMESSVEELITEHLVPAFKADSFNFSSSGREDVDVRTLGKGRPFAVELVNPHKIKVTFQDMRALQQKINTSEKIKVRDLQIVSREAVAHMKEGEEEKTKCYSALIWTEKLIQVEDLKRLDSLEELKIIQKTPLRVLHRRPLASRPRTIHNMKAEYVDGHHFRLYLKTQAGTYIKEFVHGDFGRTKPNLCSIMDTTADILELDVESVDVDWPPSLDDSF
;
A
#
# COMPACT_ATOMS: atom_id res chain seq x y z
N MET A 1 -31.12 -8.68 5.48
CA MET A 1 -31.33 -7.59 6.45
C MET A 1 -29.94 -7.16 6.89
N PHE A 2 -29.39 -6.10 6.28
CA PHE A 2 -28.09 -5.57 6.70
C PHE A 2 -28.32 -4.82 8.01
N THR A 3 -27.84 -5.37 9.12
CA THR A 3 -27.83 -4.65 10.39
C THR A 3 -26.67 -3.67 10.35
N PHE A 4 -26.93 -2.47 9.87
CA PHE A 4 -25.99 -1.38 9.99
C PHE A 4 -25.99 -0.93 11.45
N SER A 5 -24.97 -1.31 12.19
CA SER A 5 -24.82 -0.95 13.60
C SER A 5 -23.66 0.01 13.84
N ASP A 6 -22.91 0.33 12.79
CA ASP A 6 -21.73 1.18 12.84
C ASP A 6 -22.09 2.54 12.24
N PRO A 7 -21.56 3.65 12.80
CA PRO A 7 -21.86 4.99 12.34
C PRO A 7 -21.50 5.17 10.86
N PHE A 8 -22.07 6.16 10.18
CA PHE A 8 -21.81 6.44 8.76
C PHE A 8 -21.41 7.90 8.53
N VAL A 9 -20.76 8.19 7.41
CA VAL A 9 -20.51 9.56 6.94
C VAL A 9 -21.15 9.76 5.57
N VAL A 10 -21.88 10.86 5.39
CA VAL A 10 -22.37 11.23 4.06
C VAL A 10 -21.32 12.07 3.36
N VAL A 11 -20.91 11.62 2.19
CA VAL A 11 -20.06 12.39 1.30
C VAL A 11 -20.88 12.78 0.08
N MET A 12 -20.93 14.07 -0.19
CA MET A 12 -21.54 14.60 -1.39
C MET A 12 -20.45 14.88 -2.41
N SER A 13 -20.55 14.21 -3.56
CA SER A 13 -19.80 14.55 -4.75
C SER A 13 -20.72 15.37 -5.66
N LEU A 14 -20.48 16.67 -5.72
CA LEU A 14 -21.22 17.51 -6.65
C LEU A 14 -20.70 17.26 -8.09
N PRO A 15 -21.48 17.60 -9.14
CA PRO A 15 -20.98 17.57 -10.51
C PRO A 15 -19.67 18.34 -10.54
N LYS A 16 -18.68 17.96 -11.34
CA LYS A 16 -17.49 18.81 -11.54
C LYS A 16 -17.89 20.28 -11.66
N PRO A 17 -18.85 20.70 -12.49
CA PRO A 17 -19.41 22.07 -12.56
C PRO A 17 -20.05 22.66 -11.29
N ALA A 18 -20.62 21.85 -10.40
CA ALA A 18 -21.20 22.33 -9.14
C ALA A 18 -20.28 22.15 -7.92
N GLU A 19 -19.23 21.33 -8.01
CA GLU A 19 -17.99 21.50 -7.22
C GLU A 19 -17.17 22.71 -7.73
N ILE A 20 -17.31 23.01 -9.03
CA ILE A 20 -16.79 24.12 -9.82
C ILE A 20 -17.81 25.30 -9.88
N ARG A 21 -18.82 25.26 -9.01
CA ARG A 21 -19.40 26.48 -8.47
C ARG A 21 -18.42 27.04 -7.44
N PRO A 22 -17.20 27.49 -7.82
CA PRO A 22 -16.78 28.75 -7.28
C PRO A 22 -17.27 29.86 -8.19
N LEU A 23 -17.69 29.65 -9.45
CA LEU A 23 -18.22 30.76 -10.27
C LEU A 23 -19.45 31.44 -9.63
N GLN A 24 -20.48 30.67 -9.26
CA GLN A 24 -21.69 31.23 -8.64
C GLN A 24 -21.52 31.64 -7.16
N PRO A 25 -20.88 30.86 -6.26
CA PRO A 25 -20.58 31.31 -4.90
C PRO A 25 -19.52 32.41 -4.81
N HIS A 26 -18.52 32.45 -5.71
CA HIS A 26 -17.60 33.58 -5.82
C HIS A 26 -18.34 34.80 -6.35
N SER A 27 -19.27 34.60 -7.28
CA SER A 27 -20.10 35.69 -7.76
C SER A 27 -21.05 36.20 -6.66
N ALA A 28 -21.79 35.33 -6.00
CA ALA A 28 -22.61 35.67 -4.84
C ALA A 28 -21.78 36.29 -3.70
N TRP A 29 -20.55 35.83 -3.47
CA TRP A 29 -19.61 36.44 -2.51
C TRP A 29 -19.20 37.85 -2.92
N LEU A 30 -18.80 38.04 -4.19
CA LEU A 30 -18.45 39.38 -4.72
C LEU A 30 -19.67 40.33 -4.59
N GLN A 31 -20.89 39.82 -4.75
CA GLN A 31 -22.13 40.60 -4.68
C GLN A 31 -22.42 40.97 -3.23
N ALA A 32 -22.41 39.99 -2.33
CA ALA A 32 -22.58 40.21 -0.90
C ALA A 32 -21.50 41.14 -0.35
N LYS A 33 -20.25 41.02 -0.80
CA LYS A 33 -19.16 41.92 -0.43
C LYS A 33 -19.38 43.34 -0.95
N GLN A 34 -19.89 43.50 -2.17
CA GLN A 34 -20.20 44.81 -2.74
C GLN A 34 -21.36 45.47 -1.96
N GLU A 35 -22.45 44.74 -1.72
CA GLU A 35 -23.63 45.21 -0.99
C GLU A 35 -23.28 45.57 0.47
N LEU A 36 -22.58 44.69 1.21
CA LEU A 36 -22.14 44.96 2.58
C LEU A 36 -21.11 46.09 2.65
N GLY A 37 -20.25 46.21 1.65
CA GLY A 37 -19.30 47.32 1.52
C GLY A 37 -19.99 48.69 1.36
N THR A 38 -21.20 48.75 0.79
CA THR A 38 -21.99 50.00 0.77
C THR A 38 -22.55 50.39 2.14
N HIS A 39 -22.62 49.45 3.07
CA HIS A 39 -23.09 49.63 4.45
C HIS A 39 -21.95 49.76 5.48
N GLY A 40 -20.70 49.64 5.06
CA GLY A 40 -19.52 49.74 5.93
C GLY A 40 -19.07 48.43 6.58
N ASP A 41 -19.69 47.32 6.21
CA ASP A 41 -19.37 45.99 6.72
C ASP A 41 -18.38 45.24 5.80
N SER A 42 -17.54 44.38 6.39
CA SER A 42 -16.59 43.53 5.66
C SER A 42 -17.03 42.08 5.65
N LEU A 43 -16.97 41.42 4.48
CA LEU A 43 -17.25 39.99 4.32
C LEU A 43 -16.02 39.25 3.78
N ASP A 44 -15.48 38.34 4.58
CA ASP A 44 -14.39 37.46 4.19
C ASP A 44 -14.92 36.15 3.59
N LYS A 45 -14.09 35.50 2.77
CA LYS A 45 -14.45 34.19 2.18
C LYS A 45 -14.69 33.11 3.24
N GLY A 46 -14.10 33.27 4.43
CA GLY A 46 -14.27 32.35 5.57
C GLY A 46 -15.63 32.42 6.23
N ASP A 47 -16.37 33.53 6.03
CA ASP A 47 -17.69 33.74 6.64
C ASP A 47 -18.80 32.99 5.88
N ILE A 48 -18.50 32.49 4.68
CA ILE A 48 -19.45 31.74 3.86
C ILE A 48 -19.39 30.25 4.23
N ILE A 49 -20.52 29.74 4.72
CA ILE A 49 -20.72 28.31 4.93
C ILE A 49 -20.63 27.58 3.59
N GLN A 50 -19.75 26.58 3.51
CA GLN A 50 -19.61 25.80 2.29
C GLN A 50 -20.88 25.00 2.03
N LEU A 51 -21.35 24.96 0.77
CA LEU A 51 -22.54 24.20 0.37
C LEU A 51 -22.50 22.74 0.85
N LYS A 52 -21.32 22.11 0.84
CA LYS A 52 -21.14 20.74 1.34
C LYS A 52 -21.44 20.59 2.83
N GLU A 53 -21.12 21.60 3.65
CA GLU A 53 -21.35 21.57 5.10
C GLU A 53 -22.83 21.80 5.40
N ALA A 54 -23.45 22.78 4.74
CA ALA A 54 -24.89 23.00 4.84
C ALA A 54 -25.69 21.76 4.39
N TYR A 55 -25.29 21.12 3.28
CA TYR A 55 -25.91 19.87 2.81
C TYR A 55 -25.79 18.76 3.85
N LYS A 56 -24.61 18.57 4.46
CA LYS A 56 -24.42 17.59 5.52
C LYS A 56 -25.30 17.87 6.73
N TRP A 57 -25.41 19.12 7.18
CA TRP A 57 -26.28 19.48 8.31
C TRP A 57 -27.74 19.14 8.07
N ILE A 58 -28.21 19.24 6.83
CA ILE A 58 -29.59 18.92 6.44
C ILE A 58 -29.78 17.41 6.27
N ILE A 59 -28.84 16.73 5.61
CA ILE A 59 -29.02 15.34 5.17
C ILE A 59 -28.62 14.32 6.24
N HIS A 60 -27.62 14.62 7.07
CA HIS A 60 -27.17 13.70 8.11
C HIS A 60 -28.32 13.27 9.04
N PRO A 61 -29.14 14.19 9.60
CA PRO A 61 -30.27 13.78 10.46
C PRO A 61 -31.27 12.92 9.72
N LEU A 62 -31.62 13.28 8.47
CA LEU A 62 -32.61 12.56 7.67
C LEU A 62 -32.20 11.11 7.40
N ILE A 63 -30.93 10.89 7.01
CA ILE A 63 -30.41 9.54 6.80
C ILE A 63 -30.24 8.81 8.13
N SER A 64 -29.87 9.52 9.21
CA SER A 64 -29.71 8.92 10.53
C SER A 64 -31.03 8.38 11.06
N ASP A 65 -32.12 9.13 10.90
CA ASP A 65 -33.47 8.75 11.30
C ASP A 65 -33.97 7.54 10.49
N GLU A 66 -33.74 7.54 9.17
CA GLU A 66 -34.16 6.45 8.28
C GLU A 66 -33.38 5.15 8.54
N LEU A 67 -32.07 5.23 8.76
CA LEU A 67 -31.23 4.06 8.99
C LEU A 67 -31.21 3.60 10.45
N GLY A 68 -31.62 4.47 11.39
CA GLY A 68 -31.49 4.22 12.82
C GLY A 68 -30.04 4.22 13.31
N ILE A 69 -29.17 4.98 12.65
CA ILE A 69 -27.72 5.03 12.91
C ILE A 69 -27.29 6.48 13.06
N GLN A 70 -26.34 6.78 13.92
CA GLN A 70 -25.78 8.12 14.00
C GLN A 70 -24.79 8.42 12.87
N ALA A 71 -24.91 9.59 12.25
CA ALA A 71 -23.88 10.12 11.36
C ALA A 71 -22.64 10.60 12.13
N GLU A 72 -21.44 10.16 11.74
CA GLU A 72 -20.16 10.60 12.29
C GLU A 72 -19.19 11.01 11.19
N SER A 73 -18.51 12.15 11.37
CA SER A 73 -17.60 12.70 10.35
C SER A 73 -16.35 11.85 10.08
N LYS A 74 -16.01 10.93 10.98
CA LYS A 74 -14.84 10.04 10.88
C LYS A 74 -15.24 8.58 10.66
N SER A 75 -16.49 8.31 10.30
CA SER A 75 -16.90 6.95 9.98
C SER A 75 -16.08 6.37 8.83
N LEU A 76 -15.80 5.07 8.93
CA LEU A 76 -15.19 4.28 7.87
C LEU A 76 -16.23 3.85 6.82
N PHE A 77 -17.53 3.99 7.09
CA PHE A 77 -18.60 3.68 6.15
C PHE A 77 -19.12 4.98 5.52
N GLU A 78 -18.91 5.12 4.22
CA GLU A 78 -19.25 6.31 3.44
C GLU A 78 -20.46 6.06 2.55
N VAL A 79 -21.44 6.95 2.64
CA VAL A 79 -22.56 7.06 1.69
C VAL A 79 -22.25 8.24 0.75
N GLY A 80 -21.80 7.91 -0.45
CA GLY A 80 -21.49 8.84 -1.53
C GLY A 80 -22.72 9.15 -2.38
N VAL A 81 -23.09 10.42 -2.51
CA VAL A 81 -24.13 10.85 -3.48
C VAL A 81 -23.47 11.69 -4.57
N VAL A 82 -23.54 11.20 -5.80
CA VAL A 82 -22.96 11.87 -6.97
C VAL A 82 -24.04 12.61 -7.73
N PHE A 83 -23.85 13.91 -7.89
CA PHE A 83 -24.72 14.77 -8.66
C PHE A 83 -24.10 15.07 -10.03
N ALA A 84 -24.92 15.26 -11.07
CA ALA A 84 -24.54 15.85 -12.35
C ALA A 84 -25.46 17.03 -12.70
N HIS A 85 -24.93 18.02 -13.41
CA HIS A 85 -25.73 19.11 -13.97
C HIS A 85 -25.26 19.40 -15.41
N PRO A 86 -25.82 18.68 -16.40
CA PRO A 86 -25.37 18.76 -17.79
C PRO A 86 -25.45 20.16 -18.40
N GLU A 87 -26.44 20.96 -18.01
CA GLU A 87 -26.63 22.34 -18.52
C GLU A 87 -25.42 23.23 -18.28
N THR A 88 -24.72 23.05 -17.15
CA THR A 88 -23.57 23.89 -16.76
C THR A 88 -22.24 23.16 -16.91
N ASP A 89 -22.18 22.02 -17.61
CA ASP A 89 -20.95 21.21 -17.68
C ASP A 89 -19.77 21.94 -18.34
N ALA A 90 -20.11 22.85 -19.25
CA ALA A 90 -19.16 23.66 -19.98
C ALA A 90 -18.70 24.92 -19.22
N ASP A 91 -19.36 25.32 -18.12
CA ASP A 91 -19.21 26.66 -17.52
C ASP A 91 -17.78 26.98 -17.07
N CYS A 92 -16.98 25.98 -16.76
CA CYS A 92 -15.59 26.18 -16.35
C CYS A 92 -14.56 26.04 -17.46
N HIS A 93 -14.98 25.69 -18.68
CA HIS A 93 -14.05 25.42 -19.77
C HIS A 93 -13.30 26.68 -20.20
N PHE A 94 -13.91 27.87 -20.06
CA PHE A 94 -13.23 29.13 -20.35
C PHE A 94 -12.01 29.36 -19.43
N LEU A 95 -12.03 28.84 -18.20
CA LEU A 95 -10.89 28.97 -17.27
C LEU A 95 -9.65 28.25 -17.78
N ALA A 96 -9.80 27.19 -18.57
CA ALA A 96 -8.67 26.55 -19.22
C ALA A 96 -8.05 27.44 -20.32
N THR A 97 -8.84 28.35 -20.91
CA THR A 97 -8.33 29.32 -21.89
C THR A 97 -7.61 30.48 -21.22
N VAL A 98 -8.14 30.98 -20.10
CA VAL A 98 -7.61 32.16 -19.37
C VAL A 98 -6.46 31.81 -18.43
N CYS A 99 -6.54 30.65 -17.76
CA CYS A 99 -5.56 30.18 -16.76
C CYS A 99 -4.99 28.80 -17.15
N ARG A 100 -4.38 28.72 -18.34
CA ARG A 100 -3.87 27.46 -18.94
C ARG A 100 -2.92 26.69 -18.03
N ASP A 101 -2.15 27.39 -17.21
CA ASP A 101 -1.17 26.82 -16.29
C ASP A 101 -1.82 25.98 -15.17
N CYS A 102 -3.09 26.22 -14.84
CA CYS A 102 -3.84 25.47 -13.82
C CYS A 102 -4.40 24.12 -14.32
N PHE A 103 -4.53 23.89 -15.63
CA PHE A 103 -5.21 22.72 -16.21
C PHE A 103 -4.26 21.79 -16.96
N LYS A 104 -3.08 21.53 -16.38
CA LYS A 104 -2.09 20.63 -16.99
C LYS A 104 -2.49 19.16 -16.85
N PRO A 105 -2.34 18.34 -17.90
CA PRO A 105 -2.54 16.89 -17.81
C PRO A 105 -1.57 16.27 -16.80
N CYS A 106 -2.09 15.53 -15.83
CA CYS A 106 -1.28 14.65 -14.97
C CYS A 106 -1.41 13.20 -15.44
N LYS A 107 -0.31 12.44 -15.35
CA LYS A 107 -0.36 10.98 -15.55
C LYS A 107 -1.43 10.40 -14.61
N ASN A 108 -2.34 9.59 -15.15
CA ASN A 108 -3.42 8.87 -14.45
C ASN A 108 -4.70 9.66 -14.09
N LYS A 109 -4.94 10.87 -14.62
CA LYS A 109 -6.25 11.55 -14.46
C LYS A 109 -7.05 11.54 -15.76
N GLN A 110 -8.29 11.08 -15.70
CA GLN A 110 -9.22 11.07 -16.84
C GLN A 110 -9.69 12.47 -17.27
N SER A 111 -9.46 13.52 -16.46
CA SER A 111 -9.88 14.88 -16.77
C SER A 111 -8.96 15.91 -16.09
N VAL A 112 -8.66 17.00 -16.81
CA VAL A 112 -7.89 18.15 -16.29
C VAL A 112 -8.74 19.09 -15.44
N PHE A 113 -10.06 19.04 -15.58
CA PHE A 113 -11.03 19.85 -14.82
C PHE A 113 -11.33 19.19 -13.46
N THR A 114 -10.38 19.29 -12.55
CA THR A 114 -10.59 18.94 -11.14
C THR A 114 -11.03 20.18 -10.37
N ARG A 115 -11.81 20.00 -9.28
CA ARG A 115 -12.19 21.10 -8.38
C ARG A 115 -11.00 21.97 -7.97
N MET A 116 -9.89 21.33 -7.58
CA MET A 116 -8.67 22.04 -7.16
C MET A 116 -8.04 22.87 -8.29
N ALA A 117 -8.06 22.38 -9.53
CA ALA A 117 -7.56 23.13 -10.68
C ALA A 117 -8.39 24.39 -10.93
N VAL A 118 -9.71 24.30 -10.78
CA VAL A 118 -10.62 25.43 -10.96
C VAL A 118 -10.52 26.43 -9.81
N VAL A 119 -10.48 25.98 -8.55
CA VAL A 119 -10.27 26.90 -7.41
C VAL A 119 -8.99 27.71 -7.61
N LYS A 120 -7.88 27.06 -8.01
CA LYS A 120 -6.62 27.75 -8.33
C LYS A 120 -6.75 28.70 -9.52
N ALA A 121 -7.53 28.36 -10.55
CA ALA A 121 -7.76 29.26 -11.68
C ALA A 121 -8.56 30.50 -11.25
N LEU A 122 -9.55 30.33 -10.38
CA LEU A 122 -10.39 31.41 -9.88
C LEU A 122 -9.69 32.33 -8.87
N GLU A 123 -8.67 31.83 -8.17
CA GLU A 123 -7.78 32.67 -7.37
C GLU A 123 -6.83 33.52 -8.23
N LYS A 124 -6.57 33.12 -9.49
CA LYS A 124 -5.62 33.78 -10.39
C LYS A 124 -6.27 34.71 -11.42
N ILE A 125 -7.49 34.41 -11.85
CA ILE A 125 -8.17 35.18 -12.88
C ILE A 125 -8.42 36.61 -12.39
N LYS A 126 -8.24 37.60 -13.27
CA LYS A 126 -8.60 38.97 -12.97
C LYS A 126 -10.12 39.13 -13.03
N GLU A 127 -10.67 39.95 -12.16
CA GLU A 127 -12.12 40.17 -12.09
C GLU A 127 -12.72 40.65 -13.42
N GLN A 128 -12.02 41.51 -14.16
CA GLN A 128 -12.43 41.98 -15.48
C GLN A 128 -12.54 40.84 -16.50
N ASP A 129 -11.54 39.95 -16.54
CA ASP A 129 -11.52 38.80 -17.46
C ASP A 129 -12.62 37.78 -17.10
N PHE A 130 -12.96 37.69 -15.81
CA PHE A 130 -14.06 36.87 -15.33
C PHE A 130 -15.41 37.41 -15.79
N HIS A 131 -15.69 38.70 -15.59
CA HIS A 131 -16.98 39.32 -15.97
C HIS A 131 -17.24 39.32 -17.49
N VAL A 132 -16.19 39.27 -18.31
CA VAL A 132 -16.34 39.13 -19.77
C VAL A 132 -16.86 37.75 -20.16
N GLN A 133 -16.48 36.71 -19.41
CA GLN A 133 -16.70 35.31 -19.79
C GLN A 133 -17.86 34.65 -19.01
N PHE A 134 -18.17 35.16 -17.82
CA PHE A 134 -19.21 34.59 -16.96
C PHE A 134 -20.23 35.67 -16.57
N PRO A 135 -21.54 35.41 -16.73
CA PRO A 135 -22.58 36.39 -16.47
C PRO A 135 -22.59 36.82 -15.00
N TRP A 136 -22.82 38.12 -14.81
CA TRP A 136 -22.94 38.76 -13.51
C TRP A 136 -24.24 39.58 -13.43
N PRO A 137 -25.18 39.27 -12.52
CA PRO A 137 -25.23 38.09 -11.64
C PRO A 137 -25.41 36.79 -12.45
N PRO A 138 -25.14 35.61 -11.84
CA PRO A 138 -25.26 34.35 -12.54
C PRO A 138 -26.72 34.08 -12.93
N ASN A 139 -26.92 33.60 -14.15
CA ASN A 139 -28.24 33.18 -14.60
C ASN A 139 -28.76 32.03 -13.74
N SER A 140 -30.05 32.07 -13.41
CA SER A 140 -30.71 30.92 -12.78
C SER A 140 -30.73 29.76 -13.79
N PRO A 141 -30.21 28.57 -13.43
CA PRO A 141 -30.25 27.42 -14.31
C PRO A 141 -31.70 27.01 -14.56
N LYS A 142 -31.98 26.45 -15.73
CA LYS A 142 -33.32 25.98 -16.11
C LYS A 142 -33.66 24.64 -15.45
N THR A 143 -32.63 23.88 -15.11
CA THR A 143 -32.75 22.54 -14.54
C THR A 143 -32.12 22.44 -13.16
N VAL A 144 -32.51 21.41 -12.41
CA VAL A 144 -31.89 21.06 -11.12
C VAL A 144 -30.77 20.04 -11.34
N CYS A 145 -29.86 19.92 -10.36
CA CYS A 145 -28.89 18.84 -10.37
C CYS A 145 -29.60 17.48 -10.29
N ASN A 146 -29.15 16.53 -11.09
CA ASN A 146 -29.61 15.14 -11.06
C ASN A 146 -28.69 14.30 -10.19
N VAL A 147 -29.23 13.42 -9.37
CA VAL A 147 -28.44 12.35 -8.76
C VAL A 147 -28.14 11.33 -9.86
N VAL A 148 -26.85 11.10 -10.14
CA VAL A 148 -26.41 10.16 -11.18
C VAL A 148 -25.84 8.88 -10.61
N ASP A 149 -25.44 8.88 -9.33
CA ASP A 149 -24.95 7.68 -8.65
C ASP A 149 -25.12 7.80 -7.13
N ILE A 150 -25.33 6.67 -6.48
CA ILE A 150 -25.34 6.53 -5.01
C ILE A 150 -24.46 5.34 -4.66
N GLN A 151 -23.37 5.60 -3.97
CA GLN A 151 -22.36 4.62 -3.62
C GLN A 151 -22.33 4.42 -2.10
N CYS A 152 -22.19 3.18 -1.65
CA CYS A 152 -21.97 2.84 -0.25
C CYS A 152 -20.67 2.07 -0.18
N ASN A 153 -19.64 2.68 0.40
CA ASN A 153 -18.30 2.12 0.45
C ASN A 153 -17.81 2.04 1.89
N HIS A 154 -17.08 0.98 2.21
CA HIS A 154 -16.36 0.89 3.48
C HIS A 154 -14.86 1.12 3.26
N ALA A 155 -14.24 1.86 4.16
CA ALA A 155 -12.81 2.06 4.17
C ALA A 155 -12.09 0.70 4.31
N PRO A 156 -10.86 0.56 3.78
CA PRO A 156 -10.17 -0.71 3.84
C PRO A 156 -9.93 -1.21 5.26
N VAL A 157 -10.03 -2.53 5.44
CA VAL A 157 -9.62 -3.22 6.67
C VAL A 157 -8.30 -3.92 6.40
N PHE A 158 -7.37 -3.85 7.35
CA PHE A 158 -6.05 -4.46 7.21
C PHE A 158 -5.95 -5.70 8.09
N VAL A 159 -5.59 -6.83 7.49
CA VAL A 159 -5.27 -8.07 8.20
C VAL A 159 -3.77 -8.31 8.10
N ALA A 160 -3.08 -8.49 9.21
CA ALA A 160 -1.66 -8.79 9.25
C ALA A 160 -1.39 -10.14 9.92
N GLY A 161 -0.21 -10.68 9.66
CA GLY A 161 0.28 -11.89 10.29
C GLY A 161 1.72 -12.17 9.87
N ARG A 162 2.16 -13.40 10.10
CA ARG A 162 3.44 -13.90 9.57
C ARG A 162 3.22 -15.18 8.78
N TYR A 163 3.87 -15.31 7.63
CA TYR A 163 3.82 -16.53 6.86
C TYR A 163 5.15 -17.30 6.92
N ASN A 164 5.06 -18.62 7.04
CA ASN A 164 6.10 -19.53 6.61
C ASN A 164 5.82 -20.00 5.19
N LYS A 165 6.88 -20.26 4.47
CA LYS A 165 6.86 -20.84 3.13
C LYS A 165 7.75 -22.06 3.13
N TYR A 166 7.18 -23.23 2.87
CA TYR A 166 7.88 -24.51 2.89
C TYR A 166 8.23 -25.02 1.49
N SER A 167 7.48 -24.58 0.47
CA SER A 167 7.73 -24.93 -0.93
C SER A 167 8.92 -24.15 -1.50
N ARG A 168 9.81 -24.83 -2.25
CA ARG A 168 10.84 -24.20 -3.12
C ARG A 168 10.34 -23.96 -4.55
N ASN A 169 9.06 -24.16 -4.82
CA ASN A 169 8.45 -23.94 -6.13
C ASN A 169 7.16 -23.11 -5.98
N LEU A 170 7.25 -22.01 -5.24
CA LEU A 170 6.14 -21.10 -5.02
C LEU A 170 6.63 -19.64 -5.02
N PRO A 171 6.15 -18.77 -5.91
CA PRO A 171 6.46 -17.36 -5.85
C PRO A 171 5.70 -16.68 -4.68
N GLN A 172 6.24 -15.58 -4.16
CA GLN A 172 5.55 -14.84 -3.10
C GLN A 172 4.27 -14.15 -3.61
N THR A 173 4.30 -13.63 -4.83
CA THR A 173 3.17 -12.98 -5.51
C THR A 173 2.97 -13.64 -6.88
N PRO A 174 1.77 -13.56 -7.50
CA PRO A 174 1.50 -14.22 -8.77
C PRO A 174 2.56 -13.92 -9.83
N TRP A 175 3.16 -14.97 -10.40
CA TRP A 175 4.20 -14.80 -11.41
C TRP A 175 3.60 -14.91 -12.81
N ILE A 176 3.26 -13.75 -13.37
CA ILE A 176 2.66 -13.61 -14.70
C ILE A 176 3.64 -12.82 -15.59
N ILE A 177 3.99 -13.38 -16.75
CA ILE A 177 4.81 -12.71 -17.78
C ILE A 177 4.00 -12.74 -19.07
N ASP A 178 3.78 -11.58 -19.68
CA ASP A 178 3.04 -11.42 -20.94
C ASP A 178 1.64 -12.07 -20.92
N GLY A 179 0.96 -11.98 -19.77
CA GLY A 179 -0.36 -12.59 -19.55
C GLY A 179 -0.35 -14.07 -19.22
N GLU A 180 0.79 -14.75 -19.35
CA GLU A 180 0.94 -16.17 -19.03
C GLU A 180 1.42 -16.38 -17.60
N ARG A 181 0.68 -17.21 -16.85
CA ARG A 181 1.08 -17.67 -15.52
C ARG A 181 2.25 -18.63 -15.64
N LYS A 182 3.40 -18.28 -15.05
CA LYS A 182 4.64 -19.07 -15.10
C LYS A 182 4.73 -20.12 -13.98
N MET A 183 4.03 -19.91 -12.87
CA MET A 183 3.95 -20.87 -11.77
C MET A 183 2.55 -20.89 -11.18
N GLU A 184 2.14 -22.06 -10.70
CA GLU A 184 0.85 -22.25 -10.05
C GLU A 184 0.86 -21.57 -8.67
N SER A 185 -0.12 -20.69 -8.47
CA SER A 185 -0.40 -20.02 -7.20
C SER A 185 0.76 -19.14 -6.70
N SER A 186 0.60 -18.61 -5.50
CA SER A 186 1.59 -17.79 -4.80
C SER A 186 1.29 -17.76 -3.30
N VAL A 187 2.26 -17.33 -2.48
CA VAL A 187 2.03 -17.10 -1.04
C VAL A 187 0.86 -16.13 -0.83
N GLU A 188 0.83 -15.05 -1.61
CA GLU A 188 -0.26 -14.08 -1.64
C GLU A 188 -1.61 -14.75 -1.86
N GLU A 189 -1.78 -15.51 -2.96
CA GLU A 189 -3.06 -16.14 -3.30
C GLU A 189 -3.53 -17.15 -2.25
N LEU A 190 -2.63 -17.99 -1.72
CA LEU A 190 -2.98 -18.98 -0.69
C LEU A 190 -3.50 -18.33 0.61
N ILE A 191 -3.08 -17.09 0.88
CA ILE A 191 -3.58 -16.31 2.02
C ILE A 191 -4.90 -15.62 1.64
N THR A 192 -4.92 -14.90 0.51
CA THR A 192 -6.01 -13.98 0.18
C THR A 192 -7.26 -14.67 -0.35
N GLU A 193 -7.15 -15.88 -0.92
CA GLU A 193 -8.30 -16.70 -1.32
C GLU A 193 -9.25 -17.01 -0.16
N HIS A 194 -8.73 -16.97 1.07
CA HIS A 194 -9.49 -17.18 2.30
C HIS A 194 -10.01 -15.89 2.91
N LEU A 195 -9.20 -14.82 2.90
CA LEU A 195 -9.53 -13.55 3.53
C LEU A 195 -10.60 -12.77 2.74
N VAL A 196 -10.47 -12.70 1.41
CA VAL A 196 -11.37 -11.88 0.59
C VAL A 196 -12.84 -12.33 0.72
N PRO A 197 -13.17 -13.65 0.62
CA PRO A 197 -14.55 -14.09 0.83
C PRO A 197 -15.02 -13.92 2.28
N ALA A 198 -14.14 -14.07 3.26
CA ALA A 198 -14.49 -13.98 4.67
C ALA A 198 -14.92 -12.56 5.07
N PHE A 199 -14.22 -11.55 4.55
CA PHE A 199 -14.56 -10.13 4.76
C PHE A 199 -15.53 -9.57 3.71
N LYS A 200 -15.88 -10.38 2.69
CA LYS A 200 -16.68 -9.97 1.53
C LYS A 200 -16.13 -8.68 0.91
N ALA A 201 -14.82 -8.67 0.67
CA ALA A 201 -14.12 -7.55 0.07
C ALA A 201 -14.16 -7.65 -1.46
N ASP A 202 -14.13 -6.51 -2.15
CA ASP A 202 -14.17 -6.46 -3.61
C ASP A 202 -12.81 -6.84 -4.22
N SER A 203 -11.73 -6.42 -3.56
CA SER A 203 -10.36 -6.72 -3.96
C SER A 203 -9.41 -6.62 -2.77
N PHE A 204 -8.11 -6.83 -3.00
CA PHE A 204 -7.10 -6.75 -1.97
C PHE A 204 -5.79 -6.17 -2.49
N ASN A 205 -4.98 -5.62 -1.57
CA ASN A 205 -3.56 -5.34 -1.79
C ASN A 205 -2.71 -6.10 -0.77
N PHE A 206 -1.81 -6.96 -1.24
CA PHE A 206 -0.88 -7.69 -0.40
C PHE A 206 0.44 -6.93 -0.26
N SER A 207 0.99 -6.91 0.95
CA SER A 207 2.29 -6.32 1.25
C SER A 207 3.02 -7.17 2.29
N SER A 208 4.35 -7.16 2.25
CA SER A 208 5.19 -7.91 3.19
C SER A 208 6.47 -7.16 3.51
N SER A 209 7.08 -7.45 4.67
CA SER A 209 8.39 -6.90 5.05
C SER A 209 9.49 -7.59 4.26
N GLY A 210 9.70 -7.18 3.01
CA GLY A 210 10.63 -7.78 2.06
C GLY A 210 10.07 -9.02 1.34
N ARG A 211 10.96 -9.70 0.60
CA ARG A 211 10.64 -10.82 -0.29
C ARG A 211 11.78 -11.82 -0.40
N GLU A 212 11.43 -13.09 -0.59
CA GLU A 212 12.34 -14.17 -0.95
C GLU A 212 12.13 -14.66 -2.41
N ASP A 213 13.16 -15.32 -2.97
CA ASP A 213 13.07 -15.96 -4.28
C ASP A 213 12.15 -17.19 -4.24
N VAL A 214 11.74 -17.68 -5.42
CA VAL A 214 10.83 -18.83 -5.57
C VAL A 214 11.35 -20.09 -4.85
N ASP A 215 12.65 -20.33 -4.96
CA ASP A 215 13.37 -21.50 -4.44
C ASP A 215 13.79 -21.38 -2.97
N VAL A 216 13.46 -20.26 -2.33
CA VAL A 216 13.83 -19.97 -0.93
C VAL A 216 12.65 -20.24 0.00
N ARG A 217 12.89 -20.99 1.07
CA ARG A 217 11.91 -21.19 2.15
C ARG A 217 11.98 -20.04 3.15
N THR A 218 10.89 -19.84 3.89
CA THR A 218 10.84 -18.92 5.02
C THR A 218 10.35 -19.69 6.24
N LEU A 219 11.25 -19.92 7.19
CA LEU A 219 11.09 -20.78 8.35
C LEU A 219 10.96 -19.94 9.62
N GLY A 220 11.22 -20.56 10.78
CA GLY A 220 11.11 -19.93 12.09
C GLY A 220 9.73 -19.27 12.31
N LYS A 221 9.76 -18.04 12.85
CA LYS A 221 8.55 -17.24 13.05
C LYS A 221 7.91 -16.75 11.75
N GLY A 222 8.54 -16.90 10.60
CA GLY A 222 7.99 -16.47 9.32
C GLY A 222 8.19 -14.98 9.04
N ARG A 223 7.80 -14.56 7.83
CA ARG A 223 7.90 -13.17 7.37
C ARG A 223 6.60 -12.41 7.67
N PRO A 224 6.67 -11.18 8.21
CA PRO A 224 5.51 -10.30 8.35
C PRO A 224 4.83 -9.97 7.02
N PHE A 225 3.51 -10.00 7.01
CA PHE A 225 2.68 -9.58 5.88
C PHE A 225 1.46 -8.78 6.36
N ALA A 226 0.86 -8.03 5.44
CA ALA A 226 -0.39 -7.32 5.59
C ALA A 226 -1.22 -7.44 4.30
N VAL A 227 -2.53 -7.57 4.45
CA VAL A 227 -3.52 -7.59 3.38
C VAL A 227 -4.50 -6.46 3.64
N GLU A 228 -4.49 -5.45 2.77
CA GLU A 228 -5.52 -4.42 2.69
C GLU A 228 -6.72 -5.01 1.94
N LEU A 229 -7.85 -5.16 2.62
CA LEU A 229 -9.09 -5.63 2.05
C LEU A 229 -9.92 -4.41 1.64
N VAL A 230 -10.15 -4.26 0.35
CA VAL A 230 -10.81 -3.08 -0.23
C VAL A 230 -12.31 -3.27 -0.22
N ASN A 231 -13.02 -2.27 0.30
CA ASN A 231 -14.48 -2.24 0.41
C ASN A 231 -15.09 -3.51 1.07
N PRO A 232 -14.69 -3.87 2.31
CA PRO A 232 -15.19 -5.06 2.98
C PRO A 232 -16.65 -4.89 3.41
N HIS A 233 -17.50 -5.88 3.10
CA HIS A 233 -18.91 -5.90 3.51
C HIS A 233 -19.17 -6.71 4.80
N LYS A 234 -18.10 -7.27 5.41
CA LYS A 234 -18.12 -7.85 6.76
C LYS A 234 -16.87 -7.41 7.51
N ILE A 235 -17.04 -6.50 8.47
CA ILE A 235 -15.93 -5.94 9.27
C ILE A 235 -15.94 -6.42 10.73
N LYS A 236 -17.10 -6.85 11.25
CA LYS A 236 -17.22 -7.43 12.57
C LYS A 236 -16.70 -8.86 12.53
N VAL A 237 -15.45 -9.01 12.93
CA VAL A 237 -14.74 -10.28 12.95
C VAL A 237 -14.14 -10.43 14.34
N THR A 238 -14.54 -11.50 15.03
CA THR A 238 -14.07 -11.78 16.39
C THR A 238 -12.67 -12.40 16.34
N PHE A 239 -12.02 -12.46 17.50
CA PHE A 239 -10.77 -13.20 17.64
C PHE A 239 -10.91 -14.69 17.23
N GLN A 240 -12.04 -15.32 17.55
CA GLN A 240 -12.32 -16.71 17.17
C GLN A 240 -12.47 -16.87 15.66
N ASP A 241 -13.12 -15.92 14.98
CA ASP A 241 -13.21 -15.91 13.51
C ASP A 241 -11.81 -15.80 12.88
N MET A 242 -10.94 -14.92 13.40
CA MET A 242 -9.56 -14.78 12.93
C MET A 242 -8.76 -16.06 13.13
N ARG A 243 -8.90 -16.72 14.28
CA ARG A 243 -8.25 -18.01 14.55
C ARG A 243 -8.72 -19.10 13.59
N ALA A 244 -10.02 -19.17 13.32
CA ALA A 244 -10.58 -20.11 12.35
C ALA A 244 -10.07 -19.84 10.92
N LEU A 245 -9.94 -18.56 10.53
CA LEU A 245 -9.35 -18.20 9.24
C LEU A 245 -7.88 -18.60 9.15
N GLN A 246 -7.10 -18.37 10.20
CA GLN A 246 -5.71 -18.83 10.28
C GLN A 246 -5.62 -20.35 10.14
N GLN A 247 -6.46 -21.11 10.85
CA GLN A 247 -6.51 -22.57 10.73
C GLN A 247 -6.89 -23.03 9.33
N LYS A 248 -7.83 -22.34 8.67
CA LYS A 248 -8.23 -22.63 7.30
C LYS A 248 -7.08 -22.41 6.31
N ILE A 249 -6.38 -21.28 6.39
CA ILE A 249 -5.17 -21.02 5.58
C ILE A 249 -4.10 -22.09 5.87
N ASN A 250 -3.97 -22.48 7.14
CA ASN A 250 -3.04 -23.52 7.59
C ASN A 250 -3.40 -24.94 7.16
N THR A 251 -4.46 -25.16 6.38
CA THR A 251 -4.66 -26.45 5.71
C THR A 251 -3.70 -26.65 4.52
N SER A 252 -3.14 -25.55 3.98
CA SER A 252 -2.12 -25.61 2.92
C SER A 252 -0.86 -26.34 3.37
N GLU A 253 -0.28 -27.15 2.49
CA GLU A 253 1.04 -27.78 2.71
C GLU A 253 2.20 -26.86 2.28
N LYS A 254 1.94 -25.88 1.41
CA LYS A 254 2.97 -25.00 0.83
C LYS A 254 3.35 -23.85 1.77
N ILE A 255 2.39 -23.36 2.57
CA ILE A 255 2.56 -22.25 3.51
C ILE A 255 1.86 -22.55 4.84
N LYS A 256 2.25 -21.83 5.89
CA LYS A 256 1.46 -21.67 7.13
C LYS A 256 1.49 -20.20 7.53
N VAL A 257 0.44 -19.72 8.18
CA VAL A 257 0.35 -18.39 8.78
C VAL A 257 0.18 -18.48 10.30
N ARG A 258 0.69 -17.46 10.99
CA ARG A 258 0.52 -17.23 12.43
C ARG A 258 0.26 -15.76 12.70
N ASP A 259 -0.09 -15.44 13.94
CA ASP A 259 -0.31 -14.07 14.42
C ASP A 259 -1.37 -13.30 13.60
N LEU A 260 -2.35 -14.00 13.01
CA LEU A 260 -3.33 -13.40 12.11
C LEU A 260 -4.30 -12.50 12.90
N GLN A 261 -4.26 -11.19 12.61
CA GLN A 261 -5.01 -10.18 13.36
C GLN A 261 -5.40 -8.99 12.48
N ILE A 262 -6.43 -8.27 12.89
CA ILE A 262 -6.78 -6.97 12.30
C ILE A 262 -5.82 -5.92 12.85
N VAL A 263 -5.28 -5.08 11.96
CA VAL A 263 -4.35 -3.99 12.31
C VAL A 263 -4.84 -2.67 11.73
N SER A 264 -4.31 -1.56 12.23
CA SER A 264 -4.56 -0.25 11.63
C SER A 264 -3.64 0.00 10.42
N ARG A 265 -3.98 1.00 9.60
CA ARG A 265 -3.18 1.40 8.45
C ARG A 265 -1.78 1.87 8.87
N GLU A 266 -1.69 2.57 9.98
CA GLU A 266 -0.45 3.11 10.54
C GLU A 266 0.47 1.97 11.00
N ALA A 267 -0.10 0.90 11.55
CA ALA A 267 0.65 -0.29 11.93
C ALA A 267 1.34 -0.94 10.70
N VAL A 268 0.68 -0.95 9.54
CA VAL A 268 1.26 -1.48 8.29
C VAL A 268 2.47 -0.66 7.81
N ALA A 269 2.55 0.63 8.12
CA ALA A 269 3.71 1.45 7.75
C ALA A 269 5.00 0.98 8.45
N HIS A 270 4.91 0.55 9.71
CA HIS A 270 6.05 0.02 10.49
C HIS A 270 6.66 -1.24 9.84
N MET A 271 5.87 -2.01 9.09
CA MET A 271 6.36 -3.16 8.34
C MET A 271 7.41 -2.77 7.29
N LYS A 272 7.24 -1.61 6.64
CA LYS A 272 8.15 -1.13 5.59
C LYS A 272 9.48 -0.66 6.15
N GLU A 273 9.48 -0.01 7.32
CA GLU A 273 10.71 0.36 8.04
C GLU A 273 11.53 -0.90 8.40
N GLY A 274 10.85 -1.98 8.81
CA GLY A 274 11.46 -3.28 9.06
C GLY A 274 12.19 -3.91 7.86
N GLU A 275 11.70 -3.65 6.64
CA GLU A 275 12.33 -4.13 5.41
C GLU A 275 13.73 -3.52 5.22
N GLU A 276 13.88 -2.23 5.50
CA GLU A 276 15.07 -1.44 5.20
C GLU A 276 16.15 -1.51 6.30
N GLU A 277 15.74 -1.63 7.56
CA GLU A 277 16.68 -1.49 8.68
C GLU A 277 17.02 -2.81 9.37
N LYS A 278 16.03 -3.70 9.52
CA LYS A 278 16.18 -4.86 10.41
C LYS A 278 17.05 -5.95 9.81
N THR A 279 17.72 -6.70 10.68
CA THR A 279 18.54 -7.83 10.27
C THR A 279 17.69 -9.02 9.83
N LYS A 280 18.30 -9.88 9.04
CA LYS A 280 17.70 -11.14 8.59
C LYS A 280 18.70 -12.27 8.83
N CYS A 281 18.20 -13.42 9.28
CA CYS A 281 18.99 -14.63 9.47
C CYS A 281 18.66 -15.64 8.39
N TYR A 282 19.67 -16.34 7.89
CA TYR A 282 19.53 -17.33 6.83
C TYR A 282 20.31 -18.60 7.17
N SER A 283 19.90 -19.70 6.55
CA SER A 283 20.64 -20.96 6.47
C SER A 283 20.82 -21.31 5.01
N ALA A 284 22.03 -21.65 4.61
CA ALA A 284 22.37 -21.99 3.23
C ALA A 284 23.13 -23.31 3.18
N LEU A 285 22.73 -24.22 2.28
CA LEU A 285 23.53 -25.39 1.95
C LEU A 285 24.53 -24.99 0.88
N ILE A 286 25.81 -25.09 1.21
CA ILE A 286 26.91 -24.65 0.35
C ILE A 286 27.62 -25.88 -0.21
N TRP A 287 27.93 -25.83 -1.51
CA TRP A 287 28.86 -26.75 -2.16
C TRP A 287 30.21 -26.07 -2.40
N THR A 288 31.30 -26.81 -2.29
CA THR A 288 32.66 -26.36 -2.63
C THR A 288 33.35 -27.27 -3.64
N GLU A 289 34.11 -26.69 -4.55
CA GLU A 289 34.91 -27.43 -5.52
C GLU A 289 36.07 -28.20 -4.87
N LYS A 290 36.81 -27.54 -3.96
CA LYS A 290 37.88 -28.19 -3.19
C LYS A 290 37.29 -28.96 -2.01
N LEU A 291 37.97 -30.04 -1.63
CA LEU A 291 37.68 -30.76 -0.39
C LEU A 291 37.90 -29.83 0.81
N ILE A 292 36.94 -29.84 1.74
CA ILE A 292 36.98 -29.10 2.99
C ILE A 292 37.05 -30.05 4.20
N GLN A 293 37.71 -29.57 5.25
CA GLN A 293 37.72 -30.17 6.58
C GLN A 293 37.05 -29.23 7.58
N VAL A 294 36.73 -29.73 8.78
CA VAL A 294 36.11 -28.94 9.85
C VAL A 294 36.97 -27.71 10.20
N GLU A 295 38.29 -27.86 10.17
CA GLU A 295 39.26 -26.81 10.43
C GLU A 295 39.16 -25.64 9.45
N ASP A 296 38.85 -25.91 8.18
CA ASP A 296 38.75 -24.88 7.13
C ASP A 296 37.54 -23.96 7.33
N LEU A 297 36.54 -24.45 8.07
CA LEU A 297 35.29 -23.74 8.38
C LEU A 297 35.41 -22.88 9.64
N LYS A 298 36.29 -23.21 10.58
CA LYS A 298 36.47 -22.47 11.85
C LYS A 298 36.77 -20.98 11.64
N ARG A 299 37.45 -20.63 10.54
CA ARG A 299 37.72 -19.22 10.22
C ARG A 299 36.45 -18.44 9.89
N LEU A 300 35.41 -19.07 9.34
CA LEU A 300 34.15 -18.40 9.01
C LEU A 300 33.44 -17.94 10.29
N ASP A 301 33.49 -18.77 11.33
CA ASP A 301 32.90 -18.49 12.64
C ASP A 301 33.57 -17.28 13.33
N SER A 302 34.84 -16.99 12.99
CA SER A 302 35.58 -15.85 13.55
C SER A 302 35.33 -14.52 12.83
N LEU A 303 34.62 -14.54 11.68
CA LEU A 303 34.33 -13.33 10.91
C LEU A 303 33.07 -12.64 11.44
N GLU A 304 33.28 -11.51 12.11
CA GLU A 304 32.20 -10.63 12.58
C GLU A 304 32.22 -9.29 11.83
N GLU A 305 31.03 -8.70 11.66
CA GLU A 305 30.83 -7.39 11.01
C GLU A 305 31.55 -7.24 9.66
N LEU A 306 31.56 -8.32 8.86
CA LEU A 306 32.21 -8.38 7.56
C LEU A 306 31.53 -7.42 6.59
N LYS A 307 32.25 -6.37 6.21
CA LYS A 307 31.82 -5.41 5.19
C LYS A 307 32.07 -5.96 3.80
N ILE A 308 31.01 -6.03 3.00
CA ILE A 308 31.04 -6.43 1.60
C ILE A 308 30.52 -5.30 0.71
N ILE A 309 30.96 -5.27 -0.54
CA ILE A 309 30.41 -4.42 -1.59
C ILE A 309 29.74 -5.34 -2.61
N GLN A 310 28.42 -5.20 -2.75
CA GLN A 310 27.63 -5.94 -3.73
C GLN A 310 27.20 -5.03 -4.88
N LYS A 311 27.62 -5.35 -6.09
CA LYS A 311 26.94 -4.81 -7.27
C LYS A 311 25.57 -5.46 -7.40
N THR A 312 24.63 -4.72 -8.00
CA THR A 312 23.27 -5.23 -8.27
C THR A 312 23.34 -6.54 -9.05
N PRO A 313 22.88 -7.69 -8.51
CA PRO A 313 23.13 -9.01 -9.10
C PRO A 313 22.74 -9.14 -10.56
N LEU A 314 23.48 -9.93 -11.33
CA LEU A 314 23.23 -10.11 -12.77
C LEU A 314 21.78 -10.51 -13.07
N ARG A 315 21.25 -11.47 -12.31
CA ARG A 315 19.89 -12.02 -12.45
C ARG A 315 18.75 -11.02 -12.19
N VAL A 316 19.04 -9.85 -11.62
CA VAL A 316 18.03 -8.80 -11.37
C VAL A 316 18.32 -7.48 -12.12
N LEU A 317 19.36 -7.42 -12.94
CA LEU A 317 19.74 -6.21 -13.69
C LEU A 317 18.65 -5.74 -14.66
N HIS A 318 17.81 -6.64 -15.18
CA HIS A 318 16.68 -6.27 -16.02
C HIS A 318 15.57 -5.53 -15.27
N ARG A 319 15.57 -5.58 -13.94
CA ARG A 319 14.54 -4.97 -13.07
C ARG A 319 15.06 -3.84 -12.20
N ARG A 320 16.38 -3.79 -11.96
CA ARG A 320 17.00 -2.86 -11.00
C ARG A 320 18.17 -2.11 -11.64
N PRO A 321 18.33 -0.82 -11.37
CA PRO A 321 19.47 -0.06 -11.88
C PRO A 321 20.77 -0.62 -11.30
N LEU A 322 21.81 -0.63 -12.12
CA LEU A 322 23.15 -1.03 -11.70
C LEU A 322 23.67 -0.07 -10.63
N ALA A 323 23.90 -0.58 -9.43
CA ALA A 323 24.54 0.13 -8.34
C ALA A 323 25.39 -0.82 -7.49
N SER A 324 26.45 -0.27 -6.87
CA SER A 324 27.26 -0.94 -5.85
C SER A 324 26.80 -0.48 -4.48
N ARG A 325 26.47 -1.42 -3.60
CA ARG A 325 25.99 -1.12 -2.25
C ARG A 325 26.87 -1.79 -1.20
N PRO A 326 27.37 -1.04 -0.20
CA PRO A 326 27.99 -1.66 0.95
C PRO A 326 26.92 -2.42 1.74
N ARG A 327 27.28 -3.61 2.22
CA ARG A 327 26.47 -4.46 3.07
C ARG A 327 27.33 -5.02 4.19
N THR A 328 26.70 -5.38 5.29
CA THR A 328 27.37 -6.02 6.42
C THR A 328 26.80 -7.40 6.67
N ILE A 329 27.68 -8.38 6.81
CA ILE A 329 27.37 -9.68 7.39
C ILE A 329 27.81 -9.60 8.85
N HIS A 330 26.84 -9.60 9.76
CA HIS A 330 27.09 -9.37 11.18
C HIS A 330 27.85 -10.54 11.81
N ASN A 331 27.41 -11.76 11.49
CA ASN A 331 28.11 -12.98 11.88
C ASN A 331 27.77 -14.12 10.93
N MET A 332 28.61 -15.16 10.99
CA MET A 332 28.40 -16.42 10.30
C MET A 332 28.76 -17.58 11.23
N LYS A 333 28.14 -18.73 10.99
CA LYS A 333 28.50 -19.99 11.62
C LYS A 333 28.41 -21.11 10.60
N ALA A 334 29.43 -21.94 10.51
CA ALA A 334 29.48 -23.08 9.60
C ALA A 334 29.30 -24.41 10.33
N GLU A 335 28.49 -25.29 9.75
CA GLU A 335 28.27 -26.65 10.22
C GLU A 335 28.66 -27.62 9.10
N TYR A 336 29.72 -28.38 9.33
CA TYR A 336 30.23 -29.36 8.38
C TYR A 336 29.18 -30.43 8.06
N VAL A 337 29.03 -30.80 6.78
CA VAL A 337 28.17 -31.91 6.35
C VAL A 337 29.03 -33.04 5.80
N ASP A 338 29.84 -32.75 4.77
CA ASP A 338 30.79 -33.70 4.18
C ASP A 338 31.95 -32.96 3.48
N GLY A 339 32.81 -33.69 2.78
CA GLY A 339 34.02 -33.14 2.15
C GLY A 339 33.77 -32.04 1.11
N HIS A 340 32.56 -31.90 0.58
CA HIS A 340 32.20 -30.86 -0.40
C HIS A 340 31.00 -30.01 0.03
N HIS A 341 30.44 -30.27 1.22
CA HIS A 341 29.23 -29.58 1.66
C HIS A 341 29.31 -29.14 3.12
N PHE A 342 28.74 -27.97 3.37
CA PHE A 342 28.49 -27.47 4.73
C PHE A 342 27.26 -26.59 4.75
N ARG A 343 26.64 -26.44 5.92
CA ARG A 343 25.59 -25.44 6.15
C ARG A 343 26.21 -24.17 6.69
N LEU A 344 25.85 -23.05 6.09
CA LEU A 344 26.24 -21.72 6.54
C LEU A 344 25.03 -21.00 7.11
N TYR A 345 25.08 -20.70 8.41
CA TYR A 345 24.14 -19.82 9.08
C TYR A 345 24.71 -18.41 9.08
N LEU A 346 23.90 -17.42 8.76
CA LEU A 346 24.37 -16.04 8.62
C LEU A 346 23.32 -15.04 9.10
N LYS A 347 23.78 -13.99 9.78
CA LYS A 347 22.97 -12.80 10.11
C LYS A 347 23.48 -11.63 9.29
N THR A 348 22.60 -10.98 8.53
CA THR A 348 23.01 -9.89 7.62
C THR A 348 22.19 -8.63 7.80
N GLN A 349 22.78 -7.52 7.37
CA GLN A 349 22.05 -6.29 7.10
C GLN A 349 20.92 -6.55 6.08
N ALA A 350 19.86 -5.76 6.20
CA ALA A 350 18.78 -5.69 5.21
C ALA A 350 19.28 -5.52 3.76
N GLY A 351 18.61 -6.20 2.84
CA GLY A 351 18.88 -6.07 1.40
C GLY A 351 20.24 -6.63 0.97
N THR A 352 20.84 -7.52 1.75
CA THR A 352 22.03 -8.31 1.36
C THR A 352 21.60 -9.47 0.47
N TYR A 353 22.27 -9.64 -0.67
CA TYR A 353 22.00 -10.72 -1.61
C TYR A 353 22.84 -11.95 -1.26
N ILE A 354 22.23 -12.95 -0.61
CA ILE A 354 22.95 -14.07 -0.01
C ILE A 354 23.59 -15.00 -1.06
N LYS A 355 22.85 -15.32 -2.13
CA LYS A 355 23.37 -16.17 -3.21
C LYS A 355 24.67 -15.58 -3.77
N GLU A 356 24.63 -14.29 -4.09
CA GLU A 356 25.77 -13.58 -4.66
C GLU A 356 26.91 -13.33 -3.67
N PHE A 357 26.66 -13.38 -2.35
CA PHE A 357 27.74 -13.45 -1.37
C PHE A 357 28.42 -14.82 -1.37
N VAL A 358 27.69 -15.90 -1.59
CA VAL A 358 28.24 -17.26 -1.69
C VAL A 358 29.07 -17.41 -2.96
N HIS A 359 28.44 -17.38 -4.14
CA HIS A 359 29.11 -17.71 -5.41
C HIS A 359 29.88 -16.52 -6.02
N GLY A 360 29.84 -15.35 -5.37
CA GLY A 360 30.60 -14.16 -5.74
C GLY A 360 30.11 -13.41 -6.98
N ASP A 361 29.11 -13.93 -7.70
CA ASP A 361 28.53 -13.36 -8.93
C ASP A 361 29.61 -12.92 -9.94
N PHE A 362 30.55 -13.83 -10.25
CA PHE A 362 31.72 -13.56 -11.11
C PHE A 362 32.58 -12.37 -10.62
N GLY A 363 32.74 -12.24 -9.30
CA GLY A 363 33.52 -11.18 -8.67
C GLY A 363 32.80 -9.84 -8.55
N ARG A 364 31.47 -9.81 -8.75
CA ARG A 364 30.65 -8.60 -8.58
C ARG A 364 30.27 -8.34 -7.12
N THR A 365 30.40 -9.34 -6.25
CA THR A 365 30.37 -9.20 -4.78
C THR A 365 31.77 -9.40 -4.21
N LYS A 366 32.27 -8.47 -3.39
CA LYS A 366 33.60 -8.57 -2.77
C LYS A 366 33.63 -8.00 -1.33
N PRO A 367 34.28 -8.68 -0.36
CA PRO A 367 34.63 -10.10 -0.41
C PRO A 367 33.38 -10.99 -0.55
N ASN A 368 33.60 -12.24 -0.96
CA ASN A 368 32.60 -13.29 -1.10
C ASN A 368 33.14 -14.62 -0.56
N LEU A 369 32.26 -15.62 -0.39
CA LEU A 369 32.65 -16.90 0.20
C LEU A 369 33.71 -17.62 -0.64
N CYS A 370 33.70 -17.51 -1.97
CA CYS A 370 34.76 -18.08 -2.80
C CYS A 370 36.14 -17.48 -2.48
N SER A 371 36.22 -16.16 -2.35
CA SER A 371 37.46 -15.43 -2.03
C SER A 371 37.93 -15.63 -0.58
N ILE A 372 37.01 -15.81 0.36
CA ILE A 372 37.32 -16.14 1.76
C ILE A 372 37.81 -17.59 1.80
N MET A 373 37.07 -18.45 1.12
CA MET A 373 37.29 -19.83 0.69
C MET A 373 38.70 -20.22 0.24
N ASP A 374 39.23 -19.40 -0.65
CA ASP A 374 40.16 -19.86 -1.70
C ASP A 374 39.66 -21.11 -2.45
N THR A 375 38.35 -21.17 -2.73
CA THR A 375 37.73 -22.23 -3.52
C THR A 375 36.49 -21.72 -4.23
N THR A 376 36.07 -22.35 -5.31
CA THR A 376 34.76 -22.09 -5.89
C THR A 376 33.69 -22.62 -4.94
N ALA A 377 32.71 -21.79 -4.62
CA ALA A 377 31.55 -22.17 -3.81
C ALA A 377 30.26 -21.83 -4.56
N ASP A 378 29.23 -22.65 -4.38
CA ASP A 378 27.89 -22.36 -4.88
C ASP A 378 26.83 -22.70 -3.82
N ILE A 379 25.64 -22.14 -4.00
CA ILE A 379 24.51 -22.29 -3.07
C ILE A 379 23.50 -23.28 -3.65
N LEU A 380 23.28 -24.38 -2.95
CA LEU A 380 22.32 -25.42 -3.35
C LEU A 380 20.92 -25.14 -2.81
N GLU A 381 20.86 -24.70 -1.56
CA GLU A 381 19.62 -24.39 -0.86
C GLU A 381 19.78 -23.13 -0.02
N LEU A 382 18.69 -22.36 0.11
CA LEU A 382 18.64 -21.17 0.95
C LEU A 382 17.30 -21.08 1.67
N ASP A 383 17.37 -20.79 2.96
CA ASP A 383 16.23 -20.58 3.84
C ASP A 383 16.38 -19.27 4.60
N VAL A 384 15.28 -18.56 4.76
CA VAL A 384 15.17 -17.44 5.72
C VAL A 384 14.77 -18.05 7.06
N GLU A 385 15.62 -17.91 8.08
CA GLU A 385 15.37 -18.41 9.43
C GLU A 385 14.61 -17.41 10.30
N SER A 386 14.98 -16.13 10.19
CA SER A 386 14.28 -15.05 10.88
C SER A 386 14.29 -13.75 10.09
N VAL A 387 13.22 -12.98 10.28
CA VAL A 387 13.10 -11.59 9.86
C VAL A 387 12.89 -10.79 11.16
N ASP A 388 13.92 -10.06 11.59
CA ASP A 388 14.01 -9.48 12.94
C ASP A 388 13.20 -8.18 13.06
N VAL A 389 11.91 -8.26 12.75
CA VAL A 389 10.95 -7.16 12.78
C VAL A 389 9.95 -7.44 13.89
N ASP A 390 9.83 -6.60 14.92
CA ASP A 390 8.89 -6.85 16.03
C ASP A 390 7.46 -6.40 15.69
N TRP A 391 6.98 -6.80 14.52
CA TRP A 391 5.65 -6.51 14.00
C TRP A 391 5.19 -7.58 12.99
N PRO A 392 3.91 -7.98 12.94
CA PRO A 392 2.85 -7.62 13.88
C PRO A 392 3.13 -8.20 15.28
N PRO A 393 2.44 -7.73 16.33
CA PRO A 393 2.55 -8.32 17.68
C PRO A 393 2.27 -9.82 17.63
N SER A 394 3.10 -10.62 18.29
CA SER A 394 2.84 -12.05 18.40
C SER A 394 1.58 -12.29 19.25
N LEU A 395 0.74 -13.23 18.82
CA LEU A 395 -0.43 -13.66 19.56
C LEU A 395 -0.06 -14.92 20.35
N ASP A 396 -0.42 -14.97 21.63
CA ASP A 396 -0.25 -16.19 22.41
C ASP A 396 -1.19 -17.28 21.88
N ASP A 397 -0.67 -18.49 21.67
CA ASP A 397 -1.46 -19.67 21.28
C ASP A 397 -2.40 -20.14 22.42
N SER A 398 -2.23 -19.58 23.63
CA SER A 398 -2.84 -20.03 24.88
C SER A 398 -4.02 -19.16 25.33
N PHE A 399 -5.09 -19.08 24.54
CA PHE A 399 -6.47 -18.91 25.04
C PHE A 399 -7.47 -19.54 24.06
#